data_AF-I9FWI5-F1
#
_entry.id   AF-I9FWI5-F1
#
_cell.length_a   1.000
_cell.length_b   1.000
_cell.length_c   1.000
_cell.angle_alpha   90.00
_cell.angle_beta   90.00
_cell.angle_gamma   90.00
#
_symmetry.space_group_name_H-M   'P 1'
#
loop_
_entity.id
_entity.type
_entity.pdbx_description
1 polymer ?
#
loop_
_entity_poly.entity_id
_entity_poly.type
_entity_poly.pdbx_seq_one_letter_code
_entity_poly.pdbx_strand_id
1 'polypeptide(L)'
;MRIQFEIKESLINILDQLMHSDFWATEIKEDESGKKIIKIKDLAYNLEAVAEVMGNEIFIKTALSKYTYRIYEVKGECWCEYVGAYRGFLEQKLLPIITPKENLLECEVLDSSILGGKQKTLREYAEDNLKLKKFREQNFGNNGFSKADHPRRVYDEFIKEDFIPEDK
;
A
#
# COMPACT_ATOMS: atom_id res chain seq x y z
N MET A 1 -3.26 -5.79 -7.86
CA MET A 1 -1.82 -6.09 -7.85
C MET A 1 -1.46 -6.54 -6.46
N ARG A 2 -0.63 -7.57 -6.33
CA ARG A 2 -0.07 -8.04 -5.07
C ARG A 2 1.45 -7.96 -5.12
N ILE A 3 2.06 -7.35 -4.11
CA ILE A 3 3.51 -7.28 -3.92
C ILE A 3 3.84 -7.64 -2.48
N GLN A 4 5.07 -8.08 -2.26
CA GLN A 4 5.59 -8.41 -0.95
C GLN A 4 7.01 -7.87 -0.84
N PHE A 5 7.32 -7.24 0.28
CA PHE A 5 8.63 -6.63 0.52
C PHE A 5 8.92 -6.56 2.01
N GLU A 6 10.20 -6.55 2.34
CA GLU A 6 10.69 -6.39 3.71
C GLU A 6 10.71 -4.92 4.11
N ILE A 7 10.38 -4.64 5.37
CA ILE A 7 10.26 -3.27 5.90
C ILE A 7 11.24 -3.02 7.04
N LYS A 8 11.61 -1.75 7.24
CA LYS A 8 12.54 -1.35 8.31
C LYS A 8 11.91 -1.43 9.69
N GLU A 9 10.62 -1.15 9.79
CA GLU A 9 9.88 -1.09 11.04
C GLU A 9 9.60 -2.49 11.59
N SER A 10 9.67 -2.65 12.92
CA SER A 10 9.20 -3.89 13.56
C SER A 10 7.67 -3.90 13.68
N LEU A 11 7.09 -5.09 13.86
CA LEU A 11 5.64 -5.23 14.09
C LEU A 11 5.16 -4.41 15.30
N ILE A 12 6.00 -4.30 16.34
CA ILE A 12 5.73 -3.49 17.54
C ILE A 12 5.69 -2.00 17.19
N ASN A 13 6.61 -1.52 16.34
CA ASN A 13 6.59 -0.12 15.91
C ASN A 13 5.33 0.21 15.09
N ILE A 14 4.91 -0.69 14.22
CA ILE A 14 3.67 -0.53 13.45
C ILE A 14 2.45 -0.49 14.38
N LEU A 15 2.39 -1.40 15.36
CA LEU A 15 1.31 -1.42 16.34
C LEU A 15 1.24 -0.15 17.16
N ASP A 16 2.39 0.35 17.63
CA ASP A 16 2.47 1.58 18.42
C ASP A 16 1.95 2.78 17.62
N GLN A 17 2.35 2.92 16.34
CA GLN A 17 1.84 3.99 15.46
C GLN A 17 0.32 3.89 15.22
N LEU A 18 -0.22 2.67 15.09
CA LEU A 18 -1.68 2.49 14.96
C LEU A 18 -2.42 2.95 16.23
N MET A 19 -1.83 2.71 17.40
CA MET A 19 -2.39 3.07 18.70
C MET A 19 -2.20 4.56 19.04
N HIS A 20 -1.11 5.16 18.58
CA HIS A 20 -0.68 6.51 18.94
C HIS A 20 -0.19 7.27 17.69
N SER A 21 -0.94 8.29 17.27
CA SER A 21 -0.58 9.14 16.14
C SER A 21 -1.18 10.53 16.30
N ASP A 22 -0.43 11.55 15.87
CA ASP A 22 -0.93 12.93 15.79
C ASP A 22 -1.75 13.17 14.50
N PHE A 23 -1.71 12.24 13.54
CA PHE A 23 -2.32 12.39 12.21
C PHE A 23 -3.73 11.79 12.11
N TRP A 24 -4.07 10.84 12.98
CA TRP A 24 -5.38 10.19 12.99
C TRP A 24 -5.90 9.98 14.41
N ALA A 25 -7.23 9.92 14.54
CA ALA A 25 -7.88 9.42 15.74
C ALA A 25 -7.92 7.89 15.72
N THR A 26 -7.72 7.27 16.90
CA THR A 26 -7.73 5.81 17.07
C THR A 26 -8.86 5.36 18.00
N GLU A 27 -9.62 4.35 17.59
CA GLU A 27 -10.59 3.60 18.41
C GLU A 27 -10.13 2.14 18.52
N ILE A 28 -10.02 1.62 19.74
CA ILE A 28 -9.52 0.26 20.01
C ILE A 28 -10.64 -0.58 20.62
N LYS A 29 -10.84 -1.78 20.07
CA LYS A 29 -11.67 -2.84 20.65
C LYS A 29 -10.84 -4.08 20.85
N GLU A 30 -10.85 -4.62 22.06
CA GLU A 30 -10.19 -5.87 22.39
C GLU A 30 -11.26 -6.86 22.87
N ASP A 31 -11.25 -8.07 22.32
CA ASP A 31 -12.13 -9.14 22.78
C ASP A 31 -11.47 -10.01 23.85
N GLU A 32 -12.25 -10.91 24.45
CA GLU A 32 -11.79 -11.82 25.51
C GLU A 32 -10.68 -12.79 25.05
N SER A 33 -10.46 -12.93 23.74
CA SER A 33 -9.39 -13.75 23.15
C SER A 33 -8.07 -13.00 22.98
N GLY A 34 -8.04 -11.70 23.32
CA GLY A 34 -6.89 -10.82 23.13
C GLY A 34 -6.74 -10.34 21.68
N LYS A 35 -7.74 -10.58 20.82
CA LYS A 35 -7.74 -10.02 19.46
C LYS A 35 -8.07 -8.54 19.57
N LYS A 36 -7.20 -7.70 18.99
CA LYS A 36 -7.38 -6.26 18.93
C LYS A 36 -7.83 -5.82 17.55
N ILE A 37 -8.90 -5.04 17.50
CA ILE A 37 -9.39 -4.34 16.33
C ILE A 37 -9.16 -2.84 16.56
N ILE A 38 -8.32 -2.24 15.73
CA ILE A 38 -7.95 -0.83 15.82
C ILE A 38 -8.54 -0.12 14.61
N LYS A 39 -9.44 0.82 14.84
CA LYS A 39 -9.97 1.68 13.79
C LYS A 39 -9.26 3.01 13.83
N ILE A 40 -8.65 3.41 12.72
CA ILE A 40 -8.01 4.72 12.55
C ILE A 40 -8.84 5.59 11.62
N LYS A 41 -8.93 6.87 11.95
CA LYS A 41 -9.65 7.87 11.16
C LYS A 41 -8.79 9.11 10.97
N ASP A 42 -8.51 9.44 9.72
CA ASP A 42 -7.73 10.62 9.37
C ASP A 42 -8.42 11.89 9.90
N LEU A 43 -7.65 12.79 10.51
CA LEU A 43 -8.18 14.03 11.07
C LEU A 43 -8.38 15.13 10.01
N ALA A 44 -7.64 15.07 8.91
CA ALA A 44 -7.65 16.04 7.82
C ALA A 44 -8.53 15.60 6.64
N TYR A 45 -8.70 14.30 6.43
CA TYR A 45 -9.43 13.71 5.32
C TYR A 45 -10.54 12.77 5.83
N ASN A 46 -11.63 12.60 5.07
CA ASN A 46 -12.66 11.62 5.43
C ASN A 46 -12.25 10.19 5.02
N LEU A 47 -11.11 9.73 5.53
CA LEU A 47 -10.54 8.40 5.31
C LEU A 47 -10.56 7.62 6.61
N GLU A 48 -10.81 6.31 6.51
CA GLU A 48 -10.78 5.40 7.65
C GLU A 48 -10.03 4.12 7.26
N ALA A 49 -9.38 3.47 8.22
CA ALA A 49 -8.84 2.13 8.07
C ALA A 49 -9.06 1.31 9.34
N VAL A 50 -9.09 -0.01 9.19
CA VAL A 50 -9.27 -0.96 10.29
C VAL A 50 -8.10 -1.93 10.26
N ALA A 51 -7.37 -2.01 11.37
CA ALA A 51 -6.32 -2.99 11.61
C ALA A 51 -6.82 -4.09 12.55
N GLU A 52 -6.63 -5.34 12.16
CA GLU A 52 -6.86 -6.52 13.00
C GLU A 52 -5.50 -7.08 13.42
N VAL A 53 -5.23 -7.13 14.72
CA VAL A 53 -3.96 -7.62 15.28
C VAL A 53 -4.15 -9.07 15.73
N MET A 54 -3.31 -9.98 15.21
CA MET A 54 -3.39 -11.41 15.44
C MET A 54 -1.99 -11.99 15.66
N GLY A 55 -1.56 -12.12 16.92
CA GLY A 55 -0.24 -12.68 17.26
C GLY A 55 0.90 -11.89 16.60
N ASN A 56 1.58 -12.51 15.64
CA ASN A 56 2.72 -11.93 14.93
C ASN A 56 2.33 -11.30 13.58
N GLU A 57 1.07 -10.88 13.44
CA GLU A 57 0.54 -10.30 12.22
C GLU A 57 -0.43 -9.15 12.51
N ILE A 58 -0.41 -8.14 11.65
CA ILE A 58 -1.35 -7.02 11.60
C ILE A 58 -1.95 -6.97 10.20
N PHE A 59 -3.27 -7.05 10.12
CA PHE A 59 -4.00 -6.97 8.86
C PHE A 59 -4.79 -5.67 8.78
N ILE A 60 -4.42 -4.79 7.85
CA ILE A 60 -5.03 -3.47 7.68
C ILE A 60 -5.91 -3.45 6.44
N LYS A 61 -7.16 -3.02 6.59
CA LYS A 61 -8.12 -2.74 5.50
C LYS A 61 -8.44 -1.26 5.49
N THR A 62 -8.23 -0.61 4.35
CA THR A 62 -8.64 0.80 4.17
C THR A 62 -10.12 0.89 3.78
N ALA A 63 -10.76 2.05 3.97
CA ALA A 63 -12.19 2.27 3.72
C ALA A 63 -12.65 1.95 2.28
N LEU A 64 -11.74 1.94 1.30
CA LEU A 64 -12.04 1.53 -0.07
C LEU A 64 -12.15 -0.01 -0.24
N SER A 65 -11.96 -0.79 0.84
CA SER A 65 -12.03 -2.26 0.98
C SER A 65 -11.24 -3.12 -0.03
N LYS A 66 -10.68 -2.50 -1.07
CA LYS A 66 -9.90 -3.10 -2.13
C LYS A 66 -8.40 -3.02 -1.86
N TYR A 67 -7.97 -2.24 -0.87
CA TYR A 67 -6.56 -2.09 -0.51
C TYR A 67 -6.33 -2.66 0.89
N THR A 68 -5.52 -3.71 0.94
CA THR A 68 -5.19 -4.42 2.17
C THR A 68 -3.69 -4.53 2.34
N TYR A 69 -3.26 -4.44 3.59
CA TYR A 69 -1.88 -4.63 4.00
C TYR A 69 -1.84 -5.76 5.01
N ARG A 70 -0.92 -6.69 4.81
CA ARG A 70 -0.65 -7.77 5.73
C ARG A 70 0.79 -7.64 6.18
N ILE A 71 0.97 -7.24 7.43
CA ILE A 71 2.29 -6.99 8.02
C ILE A 71 2.56 -8.11 9.01
N TYR A 72 3.67 -8.83 8.85
CA TYR A 72 3.95 -10.02 9.65
C TYR A 72 5.45 -10.23 9.83
N GLU A 73 5.82 -10.97 10.87
CA GLU A 73 7.22 -11.27 11.17
C GLU A 73 7.59 -12.70 10.75
N VAL A 74 8.73 -12.85 10.06
CA VAL A 74 9.32 -14.15 9.70
C VAL A 74 10.79 -14.13 10.07
N LYS A 75 11.19 -15.04 10.98
CA LYS A 75 12.60 -15.21 11.42
C LYS A 75 13.26 -13.91 11.90
N GLY A 76 12.49 -13.03 12.54
CA GLY A 76 12.97 -11.73 13.05
C GLY A 76 12.94 -10.59 12.04
N GLU A 77 12.53 -10.85 10.79
CA GLU A 77 12.35 -9.81 9.78
C GLU A 77 10.87 -9.48 9.59
N CYS A 78 10.55 -8.19 9.44
CA CYS A 78 9.19 -7.73 9.23
C CYS A 78 8.90 -7.54 7.74
N TRP A 79 7.79 -8.12 7.29
CA TRP A 79 7.37 -8.13 5.90
C TRP A 79 6.02 -7.47 5.75
N CYS A 80 5.82 -6.80 4.61
CA CYS A 80 4.54 -6.24 4.20
C CYS A 80 4.11 -6.87 2.88
N GLU A 81 2.93 -7.50 2.87
CA GLU A 81 2.21 -7.86 1.65
C GLU A 81 1.12 -6.81 1.40
N TYR A 82 1.16 -6.17 0.24
CA TYR A 82 0.17 -5.21 -0.20
C TYR A 82 -0.67 -5.81 -1.33
N VAL A 83 -1.99 -5.72 -1.21
CA VAL A 83 -2.94 -6.03 -2.28
C VAL A 83 -3.75 -4.79 -2.59
N GLY A 84 -3.69 -4.32 -3.83
CA GLY A 84 -4.48 -3.18 -4.26
C GLY A 84 -4.09 -2.61 -5.62
N ALA A 85 -4.44 -1.35 -5.84
CA ALA A 85 -4.02 -0.60 -7.01
C ALA A 85 -2.62 -0.01 -6.79
N TYR A 86 -1.80 0.02 -7.83
CA TYR A 86 -0.45 0.59 -7.77
C TYR A 86 -0.42 2.01 -7.19
N ARG A 87 -1.28 2.90 -7.70
CA ARG A 87 -1.39 4.28 -7.23
C ARG A 87 -1.82 4.39 -5.76
N GLY A 88 -2.72 3.50 -5.33
CA GLY A 88 -3.21 3.48 -3.95
C GLY A 88 -2.10 3.18 -2.94
N PHE A 89 -1.08 2.42 -3.33
CA PHE A 89 0.09 2.16 -2.50
C PHE A 89 0.95 3.41 -2.32
N LEU A 90 1.13 4.19 -3.39
CA LEU A 90 2.08 5.31 -3.47
C LEU A 90 1.54 6.64 -2.93
N GLU A 91 0.22 6.82 -2.97
CA GLU A 91 -0.42 8.06 -2.51
C GLU A 91 -1.08 7.91 -1.14
N GLN A 92 -0.89 6.77 -0.47
CA GLN A 92 -1.58 6.53 0.79
C GLN A 92 -1.09 7.50 1.87
N LYS A 93 -2.05 8.14 2.56
CA LYS A 93 -1.78 9.10 3.64
C LYS A 93 -2.22 8.60 5.02
N LEU A 94 -3.14 7.64 5.07
CA LEU A 94 -3.70 7.11 6.31
C LEU A 94 -3.19 5.68 6.58
N LEU A 95 -1.92 5.54 6.92
CA LEU A 95 -1.30 4.30 7.40
C LEU A 95 -0.09 4.61 8.27
N PRO A 96 0.33 3.65 9.13
CA PRO A 96 1.67 3.65 9.71
C PRO A 96 2.75 3.83 8.64
N ILE A 97 3.90 4.30 9.07
CA ILE A 97 5.12 4.36 8.25
C ILE A 97 5.52 2.91 7.94
N ILE A 98 5.60 2.61 6.63
CA ILE A 98 5.98 1.29 6.10
C ILE A 98 7.11 1.56 5.10
N THR A 99 8.35 1.45 5.57
CA THR A 99 9.53 1.81 4.78
C THR A 99 10.19 0.56 4.24
N PRO A 100 10.22 0.33 2.91
CA PRO A 100 10.94 -0.79 2.32
C PRO A 100 12.43 -0.78 2.69
N LYS A 101 13.01 -1.95 2.96
CA LYS A 101 14.47 -2.08 3.13
C LYS A 101 15.23 -2.00 1.82
N GLU A 102 14.61 -2.48 0.74
CA GLU A 102 15.16 -2.49 -0.61
C GLU A 102 14.32 -1.63 -1.55
N ASN A 103 14.83 -1.42 -2.77
CA ASN A 103 14.10 -0.66 -3.79
C ASN A 103 12.81 -1.39 -4.20
N LEU A 104 11.67 -0.76 -3.92
CA LEU A 104 10.35 -1.35 -4.18
C LEU A 104 10.11 -1.63 -5.67
N LEU A 105 10.75 -0.88 -6.57
CA LEU A 105 10.60 -1.05 -8.02
C LEU A 105 11.07 -2.42 -8.51
N GLU A 106 12.01 -3.03 -7.80
CA GLU A 106 12.56 -4.34 -8.12
C GLU A 106 11.76 -5.47 -7.47
N CYS A 107 10.80 -5.15 -6.60
CA CYS A 107 9.91 -6.15 -6.01
C CYS A 107 9.07 -6.85 -7.08
N GLU A 108 8.95 -8.16 -6.94
CA GLU A 108 8.13 -8.98 -7.81
C GLU A 108 6.64 -8.73 -7.57
N VAL A 109 5.90 -8.60 -8.68
CA VAL A 109 4.44 -8.59 -8.66
C VAL A 109 3.94 -10.04 -8.64
N LEU A 110 3.57 -10.51 -7.45
CA LEU A 110 3.13 -11.87 -7.20
C LEU A 110 1.78 -12.22 -7.85
N ASP A 111 0.90 -11.23 -8.00
CA ASP A 111 -0.38 -11.42 -8.69
C ASP A 111 -0.88 -10.12 -9.31
N SER A 112 -1.39 -10.21 -10.54
CA SER A 112 -1.92 -9.06 -11.26
C SER A 112 -2.86 -9.47 -12.39
N SER A 113 -4.04 -8.85 -12.39
CA SER A 113 -5.06 -9.00 -13.44
C SER A 113 -4.59 -8.56 -14.83
N ILE A 114 -3.50 -7.80 -14.93
CA ILE A 114 -2.96 -7.27 -16.20
C ILE A 114 -1.86 -8.18 -16.75
N LEU A 115 -1.13 -8.89 -15.88
CA LEU A 115 0.06 -9.63 -16.29
C LEU A 115 -0.23 -11.05 -16.79
N GLY A 116 -1.44 -11.57 -16.56
CA GLY A 116 -1.83 -12.89 -17.04
C GLY A 116 -0.90 -14.01 -16.56
N GLY A 117 -0.37 -13.90 -15.34
CA GLY A 117 0.55 -14.88 -14.75
C GLY A 117 2.03 -14.71 -15.13
N LYS A 118 2.41 -13.66 -15.87
CA LYS A 118 3.83 -13.34 -16.10
C LYS A 118 4.45 -12.73 -14.85
N GLN A 119 5.54 -13.33 -14.39
CA GLN A 119 6.41 -12.77 -13.36
C GLN A 119 7.06 -11.49 -13.91
N LYS A 120 6.84 -10.37 -13.22
CA LYS A 120 7.39 -9.06 -13.56
C LYS A 120 7.75 -8.29 -12.30
N THR A 121 8.69 -7.37 -12.42
CA THR A 121 8.96 -6.39 -11.35
C THR A 121 7.87 -5.32 -11.31
N LEU A 122 7.80 -4.60 -10.20
CA LEU A 122 6.91 -3.46 -10.03
C LEU A 122 7.22 -2.36 -11.05
N ARG A 123 8.49 -2.17 -11.43
CA ARG A 123 8.93 -1.27 -12.50
C ARG A 123 8.32 -1.64 -13.84
N GLU A 124 8.48 -2.89 -14.27
CA GLU A 124 7.93 -3.36 -15.54
C GLU A 124 6.40 -3.29 -15.55
N TYR A 125 5.77 -3.59 -14.41
CA TYR A 125 4.33 -3.42 -14.25
C TYR A 125 3.90 -1.97 -14.42
N ALA A 126 4.62 -1.01 -13.82
CA ALA A 126 4.34 0.41 -13.94
C ALA A 126 4.53 0.92 -15.38
N GLU A 127 5.59 0.48 -16.06
CA GLU A 127 5.84 0.80 -17.48
C GLU A 127 4.75 0.28 -18.41
N ASP A 128 4.29 -0.95 -18.21
CA ASP A 128 3.21 -1.53 -19.01
C ASP A 128 1.88 -0.80 -18.81
N ASN A 129 1.58 -0.40 -17.57
CA ASN A 129 0.42 0.44 -17.28
C ASN A 129 0.51 1.79 -18.00
N LEU A 130 1.70 2.40 -18.05
CA LEU A 130 1.92 3.66 -18.78
C LEU A 130 1.75 3.47 -20.29
N LYS A 131 2.27 2.38 -20.87
CA LYS A 131 2.08 2.05 -22.30
C LYS A 131 0.60 1.83 -22.63
N LEU A 132 -0.12 1.06 -21.82
CA LEU A 132 -1.56 0.83 -21.95
C LEU A 132 -2.35 2.14 -21.87
N LYS A 133 -1.97 3.04 -20.95
CA LYS A 133 -2.57 4.37 -20.84
C LYS A 133 -2.38 5.18 -22.11
N LYS A 134 -1.14 5.32 -22.60
CA LYS A 134 -0.84 6.07 -23.84
C LYS A 134 -1.61 5.49 -25.04
N PHE A 135 -1.71 4.17 -25.13
CA PHE A 135 -2.50 3.50 -26.16
C PHE A 135 -4.00 3.86 -26.06
N ARG A 136 -4.58 3.85 -24.86
CA ARG A 136 -5.99 4.24 -24.65
C ARG A 136 -6.25 5.70 -25.02
N GLU A 137 -5.37 6.61 -24.60
CA GLU A 137 -5.45 8.04 -24.94
C GLU A 137 -5.42 8.26 -26.46
N GLN A 138 -4.54 7.55 -27.17
CA GLN A 138 -4.42 7.66 -28.64
C GLN A 138 -5.66 7.13 -29.38
N ASN A 139 -6.27 6.04 -28.89
CA ASN A 139 -7.37 5.38 -29.60
C ASN A 139 -8.76 5.93 -29.23
N PHE A 140 -8.95 6.42 -28.00
CA PHE A 140 -10.27 6.79 -27.46
C PHE A 140 -10.35 8.24 -26.95
N GLY A 141 -9.27 9.02 -27.04
CA GLY A 141 -9.21 10.37 -26.51
C GLY A 141 -9.38 10.43 -24.98
N ASN A 142 -9.77 11.59 -24.45
CA ASN A 142 -9.94 11.80 -23.00
C ASN A 142 -11.29 11.30 -22.44
N ASN A 143 -12.17 10.75 -23.26
CA ASN A 143 -13.54 10.41 -22.85
C ASN A 143 -13.64 9.11 -22.03
N GLY A 144 -12.54 8.35 -21.88
CA GLY A 144 -12.49 7.08 -21.15
C GLY A 144 -11.80 7.13 -19.78
N PHE A 145 -11.39 8.30 -19.29
CA PHE A 145 -10.66 8.43 -18.02
C PHE A 145 -11.52 9.10 -16.95
N SER A 146 -11.60 8.50 -15.75
CA SER A 146 -12.24 9.16 -14.61
C SER A 146 -11.36 10.32 -14.14
N LYS A 147 -11.95 11.48 -13.81
CA LYS A 147 -11.19 12.59 -13.18
C LYS A 147 -10.55 12.18 -11.83
N ALA A 148 -11.02 11.09 -11.22
CA ALA A 148 -10.45 10.49 -10.02
C ALA A 148 -9.21 9.61 -10.29
N ASP A 149 -8.94 9.23 -11.56
CA ASP A 149 -7.82 8.35 -11.93
C ASP A 149 -6.45 9.05 -11.95
N HIS A 150 -6.33 10.34 -11.63
CA HIS A 150 -5.05 11.07 -11.82
C HIS A 150 -4.60 11.94 -10.62
N PRO A 151 -3.30 11.89 -10.28
CA PRO A 151 -2.26 12.70 -10.92
C PRO A 151 -1.21 11.93 -11.76
N ARG A 152 -0.62 12.62 -12.74
CA ARG A 152 0.48 12.16 -13.62
C ARG A 152 1.80 11.93 -12.87
N ARG A 153 2.00 12.56 -11.70
CA ARG A 153 3.24 12.54 -10.93
C ARG A 153 3.72 11.13 -10.57
N VAL A 154 2.82 10.28 -10.08
CA VAL A 154 3.20 9.00 -9.49
C VAL A 154 3.88 8.08 -10.48
N TYR A 155 3.38 7.92 -11.70
CA TYR A 155 4.04 7.03 -12.67
C TYR A 155 5.34 7.65 -13.21
N ASP A 156 5.36 8.95 -13.47
CA ASP A 156 6.49 9.60 -14.15
C ASP A 156 7.67 9.95 -13.21
N GLU A 157 7.42 10.21 -11.92
CA GLU A 157 8.45 10.46 -10.89
C GLU A 157 8.92 9.13 -10.26
N PHE A 158 7.99 8.22 -9.92
CA PHE A 158 8.33 6.96 -9.24
C PHE A 158 9.07 5.95 -10.12
N ILE A 159 8.83 5.91 -11.43
CA ILE A 159 9.57 5.00 -12.33
C ILE A 159 11.02 5.46 -12.53
N LYS A 160 11.33 6.74 -12.29
CA LYS A 160 12.64 7.35 -12.60
C LYS A 160 13.62 7.36 -11.45
N GLU A 161 13.12 7.43 -10.22
CA GLU A 161 13.96 7.47 -9.02
C GLU A 161 13.97 6.08 -8.38
N ASP A 162 15.12 5.63 -7.87
CA ASP A 162 15.17 4.48 -6.99
C ASP A 162 14.38 4.84 -5.73
N PHE A 163 13.07 4.54 -5.76
CA PHE A 163 12.18 5.01 -4.73
C PHE A 163 12.46 4.27 -3.43
N ILE A 164 13.16 4.97 -2.55
CA ILE A 164 13.25 4.70 -1.13
C ILE A 164 12.42 5.81 -0.49
N PRO A 165 11.24 5.52 0.09
CA PRO A 165 10.46 6.56 0.76
C PRO A 165 11.33 7.18 1.86
N GLU A 166 11.46 8.51 1.82
CA GLU A 166 12.16 9.26 2.86
C GLU A 166 11.41 9.16 4.18
N ASP A 167 12.14 8.98 5.28
CA ASP A 167 11.61 9.00 6.65
C ASP A 167 10.93 10.38 6.86
N LYS A 168 9.59 10.41 6.94
CA LYS A 168 8.82 11.62 7.26
C LYS A 168 8.27 11.58 8.67
#